data_AF-N1UWV5-F1
#
_entry.id   AF-N1UWV5-F1
#
_cell.length_a   1.000
_cell.length_b   1.000
_cell.length_c   1.000
_cell.angle_alpha   90.00
_cell.angle_beta   90.00
_cell.angle_gamma   90.00
#
_symmetry.space_group_name_H-M   'P 1'
#
loop_
_entity.id
_entity.type
_entity.pdbx_description
1 polymer ?
#
loop_
_entity_poly.entity_id
_entity_poly.type
_entity_poly.pdbx_seq_one_letter_code
_entity_poly.pdbx_strand_id
1 'polypeptide(L)'
;MTFPDYYAKQPPFLGNTVVEITVPSGRLIASDDLRKVGHFKIEPPMSINYGAGTDAWAQLFAKQANTAYAFVGNTCPCVTRQADGSVEVISPAWEADTYKPVFLDGENRVARICTDHWAAMLTDYQNWLDHGGPDISVANDGFAIQAFTVFEITPGRYRWTVYSHADNFDRDAYGRVTFARLELIKAD
;
A
#
# COMPACT_ATOMS: atom_id res chain seq x y z
N MET A 1 13.61 -23.01 4.53
CA MET A 1 12.27 -23.40 4.05
C MET A 1 12.45 -24.14 2.74
N THR A 2 11.86 -25.32 2.56
CA THR A 2 11.90 -26.00 1.25
C THR A 2 10.82 -25.42 0.32
N PHE A 3 10.96 -25.57 -1.00
CA PHE A 3 9.91 -25.14 -1.94
C PHE A 3 8.51 -25.73 -1.61
N PRO A 4 8.38 -27.02 -1.25
CA PRO A 4 7.12 -27.56 -0.75
C PRO A 4 6.55 -26.82 0.46
N ASP A 5 7.39 -26.45 1.43
CA ASP A 5 6.95 -25.75 2.63
C ASP A 5 6.44 -24.33 2.32
N TYR A 6 7.02 -23.66 1.33
CA TYR A 6 6.64 -22.30 0.91
C TYR A 6 5.21 -22.24 0.33
N TYR A 7 4.81 -23.28 -0.41
CA TYR A 7 3.49 -23.37 -1.03
C TYR A 7 2.47 -24.16 -0.20
N ALA A 8 2.90 -24.76 0.91
CA ALA A 8 2.01 -25.44 1.83
C ALA A 8 0.97 -24.45 2.38
N LYS A 9 -0.31 -24.78 2.20
CA LYS A 9 -1.42 -23.97 2.69
C LYS A 9 -1.34 -23.86 4.21
N GLN A 10 -1.18 -22.64 4.69
CA GLN A 10 -1.19 -22.31 6.11
C GLN A 10 -2.64 -22.32 6.65
N PRO A 11 -2.84 -22.37 7.98
CA PRO A 11 -4.15 -22.14 8.56
C PRO A 11 -4.76 -20.82 8.08
N PRO A 12 -6.11 -20.72 7.98
CA PRO A 12 -6.75 -19.50 7.52
C PRO A 12 -6.36 -18.29 8.39
N PHE A 13 -6.02 -17.19 7.73
CA PHE A 13 -5.84 -15.89 8.38
C PHE A 13 -7.12 -15.08 8.19
N LEU A 14 -7.88 -14.85 9.25
CA LEU A 14 -9.20 -14.20 9.20
C LEU A 14 -9.22 -12.79 9.81
N GLY A 15 -8.08 -12.33 10.31
CA GLY A 15 -7.94 -11.01 10.91
C GLY A 15 -7.45 -9.97 9.91
N ASN A 16 -7.31 -8.72 10.38
CA ASN A 16 -6.59 -7.68 9.65
C ASN A 16 -5.11 -7.75 10.01
N THR A 17 -4.25 -7.46 9.04
CA THR A 17 -2.84 -7.15 9.35
C THR A 17 -2.76 -5.74 9.88
N VAL A 18 -2.05 -5.54 11.00
CA VAL A 18 -1.82 -4.21 11.57
C VAL A 18 -0.32 -4.03 11.82
N VAL A 19 0.24 -2.97 11.26
CA VAL A 19 1.64 -2.57 11.44
C VAL A 19 1.74 -1.06 11.68
N GLU A 20 2.90 -0.60 12.14
CA GLU A 20 3.18 0.83 12.31
C GLU A 20 4.29 1.27 11.36
N ILE A 21 4.18 2.50 10.86
CA ILE A 21 5.25 3.18 10.12
C ILE A 21 5.41 4.61 10.65
N THR A 22 6.59 5.21 10.46
CA THR A 22 6.86 6.62 10.80
C THR A 22 7.09 7.44 9.55
N VAL A 23 6.58 8.68 9.53
CA VAL A 23 6.67 9.60 8.41
C VAL A 23 7.19 10.96 8.90
N PRO A 24 8.45 11.04 9.36
CA PRO A 24 8.97 12.29 9.93
C PRO A 24 9.12 13.40 8.88
N SER A 25 9.20 13.07 7.59
CA SER A 25 9.35 14.07 6.52
C SER A 25 8.05 14.80 6.19
N GLY A 26 6.90 14.33 6.68
CA GLY A 26 5.59 14.81 6.27
C GLY A 26 5.26 14.53 4.80
N ARG A 27 5.97 13.59 4.16
CA ARG A 27 5.75 13.21 2.77
C ARG A 27 5.79 11.69 2.62
N LEU A 28 4.80 11.15 1.92
CA LEU A 28 4.76 9.75 1.53
C LEU A 28 5.04 9.61 0.05
N ILE A 29 5.74 8.55 -0.33
CA ILE A 29 5.78 8.04 -1.70
C ILE A 29 4.93 6.76 -1.77
N ALA A 30 4.09 6.67 -2.79
CA ALA A 30 3.24 5.51 -3.07
C ALA A 30 3.56 4.89 -4.44
N SER A 31 3.51 3.56 -4.53
CA SER A 31 3.67 2.78 -5.77
C SER A 31 3.08 1.38 -5.60
N ASP A 32 2.99 0.62 -6.68
CA ASP A 32 2.74 -0.82 -6.61
C ASP A 32 4.01 -1.63 -6.31
N ASP A 33 5.19 -1.07 -6.60
CA ASP A 33 6.46 -1.69 -6.28
C ASP A 33 7.58 -0.67 -5.98
N LEU A 34 7.87 -0.49 -4.68
CA LEU A 34 9.02 0.30 -4.22
C LEU A 34 10.34 -0.51 -4.23
N ARG A 35 10.33 -1.81 -4.54
CA ARG A 35 11.52 -2.69 -4.51
C ARG A 35 12.48 -2.50 -5.69
N LYS A 36 12.16 -1.57 -6.59
CA LYS A 36 13.10 -1.09 -7.60
C LYS A 36 14.35 -0.44 -6.96
N VAL A 37 14.26 0.00 -5.71
CA VAL A 37 15.40 0.45 -4.90
C VAL A 37 15.87 -0.68 -4.00
N GLY A 38 17.20 -0.88 -3.93
CA GLY A 38 17.83 -2.07 -3.35
C GLY A 38 17.45 -2.39 -1.90
N HIS A 39 17.04 -1.39 -1.11
CA HIS A 39 16.70 -1.54 0.30
C HIS A 39 15.38 -2.31 0.56
N PHE A 40 14.43 -2.29 -0.37
CA PHE A 40 13.16 -3.03 -0.19
C PHE A 40 13.24 -4.45 -0.77
N LYS A 41 14.42 -4.93 -1.16
CA LYS A 41 14.64 -6.31 -1.59
C LYS A 41 14.62 -7.24 -0.38
N ILE A 42 13.41 -7.63 -0.01
CA ILE A 42 13.13 -8.53 1.10
C ILE A 42 12.96 -9.95 0.56
N GLU A 43 13.69 -10.89 1.17
CA GLU A 43 13.52 -12.30 0.87
C GLU A 43 12.10 -12.76 1.22
N PRO A 44 11.44 -13.52 0.34
CA PRO A 44 10.04 -13.90 0.53
C PRO A 44 9.88 -14.75 1.78
N PRO A 45 9.17 -14.28 2.83
CA PRO A 45 9.03 -15.04 4.06
C PRO A 45 8.11 -16.25 3.87
N MET A 46 7.04 -16.09 3.07
CA MET A 46 6.04 -17.10 2.74
C MET A 46 5.30 -16.69 1.44
N SER A 47 4.51 -17.61 0.87
CA SER A 47 3.70 -17.35 -0.33
C SER A 47 2.61 -16.32 -0.08
N ILE A 48 2.55 -15.27 -0.92
CA ILE A 48 1.47 -14.25 -0.94
C ILE A 48 0.10 -14.80 -1.37
N ASN A 49 0.01 -16.06 -1.80
CA ASN A 49 -1.26 -16.66 -2.19
C ASN A 49 -2.19 -16.96 -1.00
N TYR A 50 -1.71 -16.76 0.23
CA TYR A 50 -2.46 -16.99 1.47
C TYR A 50 -2.33 -15.79 2.40
N GLY A 51 -3.36 -15.54 3.20
CA GLY A 51 -3.42 -14.38 4.10
C GLY A 51 -2.26 -14.30 5.10
N ALA A 52 -1.85 -15.45 5.65
CA ALA A 52 -0.68 -15.52 6.53
C ALA A 52 0.61 -15.07 5.82
N GLY A 53 0.74 -15.35 4.52
CA GLY A 53 1.89 -14.91 3.74
C GLY A 53 1.86 -13.41 3.49
N THR A 54 0.72 -12.86 3.10
CA THR A 54 0.58 -11.40 2.93
C THR A 54 0.79 -10.64 4.24
N ASP A 55 0.34 -11.18 5.38
CA ASP A 55 0.64 -10.65 6.70
C ASP A 55 2.16 -10.63 6.98
N ALA A 56 2.83 -11.77 6.79
CA ALA A 56 4.27 -11.88 7.00
C ALA A 56 5.06 -10.89 6.12
N TRP A 57 4.66 -10.68 4.87
CA TRP A 57 5.24 -9.66 4.00
C TRP A 57 5.08 -8.25 4.56
N ALA A 58 3.87 -7.89 5.00
CA ALA A 58 3.62 -6.55 5.54
C ALA A 58 4.41 -6.28 6.83
N GLN A 59 4.47 -7.27 7.73
CA GLN A 59 5.28 -7.20 8.95
C GLN A 59 6.76 -6.98 8.61
N LEU A 60 7.26 -7.67 7.58
CA LEU A 60 8.66 -7.59 7.18
C LEU A 60 8.99 -6.24 6.53
N PHE A 61 8.13 -5.73 5.65
CA PHE A 61 8.28 -4.40 5.06
C PHE A 61 8.23 -3.28 6.09
N ALA A 62 7.29 -3.34 7.03
CA ALA A 62 7.20 -2.36 8.11
C ALA A 62 8.47 -2.39 8.98
N LYS A 63 8.91 -3.58 9.39
CA LYS A 63 10.07 -3.77 10.26
C LYS A 63 11.40 -3.40 9.62
N GLN A 64 11.62 -3.79 8.37
CA GLN A 64 12.94 -3.65 7.72
C GLN A 64 13.11 -2.36 6.95
N ALA A 65 12.01 -1.80 6.42
CA ALA A 65 12.07 -0.69 5.49
C ALA A 65 11.05 0.42 5.78
N ASN A 66 10.42 0.41 6.98
CA ASN A 66 9.44 1.41 7.38
C ASN A 66 8.36 1.65 6.28
N THR A 67 7.84 0.54 5.74
CA THR A 67 6.97 0.55 4.57
C THR A 67 5.64 -0.14 4.87
N ALA A 68 4.55 0.57 4.61
CA ALA A 68 3.20 0.02 4.59
C ALA A 68 3.01 -0.74 3.28
N TYR A 69 2.64 -2.02 3.39
CA TYR A 69 2.36 -2.90 2.27
C TYR A 69 0.94 -3.43 2.39
N ALA A 70 0.20 -3.44 1.29
CA ALA A 70 -1.07 -4.15 1.16
C ALA A 70 -1.12 -4.90 -0.17
N PHE A 71 -1.53 -6.15 -0.13
CA PHE A 71 -1.90 -6.89 -1.33
C PHE A 71 -3.32 -6.48 -1.75
N VAL A 72 -3.50 -6.03 -2.99
CA VAL A 72 -4.77 -5.43 -3.50
C VAL A 72 -5.42 -6.25 -4.61
N GLY A 73 -4.65 -7.13 -5.28
CA GLY A 73 -5.16 -7.89 -6.42
C GLY A 73 -5.30 -7.05 -7.70
N ASN A 74 -6.07 -7.56 -8.66
CA ASN A 74 -6.25 -6.96 -9.98
C ASN A 74 -7.50 -6.08 -10.06
N THR A 75 -7.50 -4.95 -9.34
CA THR A 75 -8.72 -4.15 -9.07
C THR A 75 -8.54 -2.64 -9.28
N CYS A 76 -7.50 -2.22 -10.01
CA CYS A 76 -7.16 -0.82 -10.31
C CYS A 76 -7.21 0.12 -9.08
N PRO A 77 -6.45 -0.15 -8.01
CA PRO A 77 -6.55 0.60 -6.79
C PRO A 77 -5.96 2.01 -6.92
N CYS A 78 -6.33 2.86 -5.98
CA CYS A 78 -5.75 4.18 -5.81
C CYS A 78 -5.63 4.52 -4.32
N VAL A 79 -4.84 5.55 -4.04
CA VAL A 79 -4.71 6.08 -2.69
C VAL A 79 -5.58 7.33 -2.58
N THR A 80 -6.45 7.37 -1.58
CA THR A 80 -7.32 8.51 -1.31
C THR A 80 -7.07 9.08 0.08
N ARG A 81 -7.21 10.39 0.21
CA ARG A 81 -7.28 11.09 1.50
C ARG A 81 -8.73 11.34 1.84
N GLN A 82 -9.12 10.96 3.05
CA GLN A 82 -10.44 11.19 3.60
C GLN A 82 -10.54 12.56 4.27
N ALA A 83 -11.76 13.01 4.57
CA ALA A 83 -12.00 14.29 5.23
C ALA A 83 -11.40 14.38 6.65
N ASP A 84 -11.26 13.24 7.34
CA ASP A 84 -10.62 13.13 8.66
C ASP A 84 -9.07 13.12 8.60
N GLY A 85 -8.49 13.24 7.40
CA GLY A 85 -7.06 13.19 7.16
C GLY A 85 -6.46 11.78 7.10
N SER A 86 -7.25 10.72 7.34
CA SER A 86 -6.81 9.35 7.10
C SER A 86 -6.59 9.11 5.61
N VAL A 87 -5.75 8.11 5.32
CA VAL A 87 -5.42 7.72 3.95
C VAL A 87 -5.89 6.28 3.73
N GLU A 88 -6.58 6.02 2.62
CA GLU A 88 -7.08 4.68 2.28
C GLU A 88 -6.50 4.22 0.95
N VAL A 89 -6.28 2.90 0.83
CA VAL A 89 -6.06 2.23 -0.47
C VAL A 89 -7.37 1.57 -0.85
N ILE A 90 -7.94 2.00 -1.97
CA ILE A 90 -9.28 1.59 -2.40
C ILE A 90 -9.33 1.24 -3.88
N SER A 91 -10.31 0.41 -4.24
CA SER A 91 -10.90 0.42 -5.57
C SER A 91 -12.20 1.24 -5.47
N PRO A 92 -12.31 2.40 -6.14
CA PRO A 92 -13.53 3.20 -6.10
C PRO A 92 -14.67 2.49 -6.84
N ALA A 93 -15.92 2.79 -6.46
CA ALA A 93 -17.05 2.36 -7.26
C ALA A 93 -16.96 2.94 -8.69
N TRP A 94 -17.49 2.22 -9.68
CA TRP A 94 -17.45 2.63 -11.08
C TRP A 94 -18.81 3.08 -11.57
N GLU A 95 -18.91 4.30 -12.10
CA GLU A 95 -20.11 4.78 -12.77
C GLU A 95 -20.06 4.40 -14.25
N ALA A 96 -20.95 3.49 -14.66
CA ALA A 96 -20.93 2.91 -16.00
C ALA A 96 -21.29 3.95 -17.07
N ASP A 97 -22.22 4.86 -16.77
CA ASP A 97 -22.70 5.84 -17.76
C ASP A 97 -21.65 6.91 -18.08
N THR A 98 -20.83 7.26 -17.09
CA THR A 98 -19.80 8.30 -17.24
C THR A 98 -18.40 7.74 -17.45
N TYR A 99 -18.23 6.42 -17.32
CA TYR A 99 -16.95 5.72 -17.34
C TYR A 99 -15.91 6.35 -16.40
N LYS A 100 -16.33 6.65 -15.16
CA LYS A 100 -15.49 7.32 -14.16
C LYS A 100 -15.57 6.63 -12.79
N PRO A 101 -14.47 6.68 -12.03
CA PRO A 101 -14.51 6.30 -10.62
C PRO A 101 -15.34 7.32 -9.82
N VAL A 102 -16.11 6.81 -8.86
CA VAL A 102 -16.91 7.58 -7.92
C VAL A 102 -16.19 7.62 -6.58
N PHE A 103 -15.96 8.84 -6.08
CA PHE A 103 -15.36 9.11 -4.77
C PHE A 103 -16.41 9.68 -3.83
N LEU A 104 -16.22 9.47 -2.52
CA LEU A 104 -17.09 10.03 -1.49
C LEU A 104 -16.88 11.55 -1.36
N ASP A 105 -17.86 12.24 -0.78
CA ASP A 105 -17.73 13.68 -0.51
C ASP A 105 -16.54 13.95 0.42
N GLY A 106 -15.67 14.89 0.03
CA GLY A 106 -14.44 15.22 0.75
C GLY A 106 -13.29 14.23 0.56
N GLU A 107 -13.49 13.15 -0.20
CA GLU A 107 -12.45 12.21 -0.58
C GLU A 107 -11.66 12.72 -1.79
N ASN A 108 -10.33 12.74 -1.68
CA ASN A 108 -9.45 13.18 -2.74
C ASN A 108 -8.45 12.09 -3.11
N ARG A 109 -8.37 11.73 -4.40
CA ARG A 109 -7.31 10.82 -4.87
C ARG A 109 -5.97 11.53 -4.82
N VAL A 110 -5.04 10.99 -4.03
CA VAL A 110 -3.67 11.51 -3.86
C VAL A 110 -2.61 10.69 -4.58
N ALA A 111 -2.89 9.44 -4.95
CA ALA A 111 -2.03 8.65 -5.82
C ALA A 111 -2.82 7.64 -6.67
N ARG A 112 -2.26 7.27 -7.83
CA ARG A 112 -2.68 6.09 -8.60
C ARG A 112 -1.72 4.94 -8.29
N ILE A 113 -2.23 3.72 -8.25
CA ILE A 113 -1.44 2.50 -8.08
C ILE A 113 -1.55 1.70 -9.37
N CYS A 114 -0.41 1.36 -9.98
CA CYS A 114 -0.39 0.41 -11.09
C CYS A 114 -0.73 -1.00 -10.55
N THR A 115 -1.35 -1.87 -11.33
CA THR A 115 -1.67 -3.23 -10.87
C THR A 115 -0.69 -4.28 -11.38
N ASP A 116 0.48 -3.90 -11.87
CA ASP A 116 1.47 -4.85 -12.40
C ASP A 116 1.94 -5.83 -11.30
N HIS A 117 2.03 -5.37 -10.04
CA HIS A 117 2.46 -6.19 -8.90
C HIS A 117 1.34 -6.51 -7.89
N TRP A 118 0.09 -6.15 -8.20
CA TRP A 118 -1.08 -6.38 -7.32
C TRP A 118 -0.90 -5.93 -5.87
N ALA A 119 -0.10 -4.89 -5.65
CA ALA A 119 0.23 -4.37 -4.34
C ALA A 119 0.06 -2.84 -4.28
N ALA A 120 -0.06 -2.32 -3.07
CA ALA A 120 0.15 -0.91 -2.78
C ALA A 120 1.21 -0.80 -1.68
N MET A 121 2.23 0.01 -1.93
CA MET A 121 3.35 0.25 -1.04
C MET A 121 3.49 1.74 -0.75
N LEU A 122 3.58 2.11 0.53
CA LEU A 122 3.75 3.48 0.99
C LEU A 122 4.91 3.55 1.99
N THR A 123 5.82 4.52 1.82
CA THR A 123 6.89 4.78 2.80
C THR A 123 7.16 6.29 2.89
N ASP A 124 7.84 6.69 3.96
CA ASP A 124 8.34 8.06 4.10
C ASP A 124 9.27 8.43 2.93
N TYR A 125 9.07 9.61 2.36
CA TYR A 125 9.82 10.00 1.17
C TYR A 125 11.30 10.20 1.46
N GLN A 126 11.68 10.69 2.65
CA GLN A 126 13.08 10.78 3.02
C GLN A 126 13.69 9.39 3.19
N ASN A 127 12.96 8.45 3.79
CA ASN A 127 13.37 7.05 3.87
C ASN A 127 13.61 6.44 2.47
N TRP A 128 12.80 6.77 1.46
CA TRP A 128 13.05 6.38 0.07
C TRP A 128 14.37 6.93 -0.49
N LEU A 129 14.60 8.24 -0.32
CA LEU A 129 15.80 8.92 -0.80
C LEU A 129 17.08 8.40 -0.13
N ASP A 130 17.05 8.24 1.19
CA ASP A 130 18.20 7.77 2.00
C ASP A 130 18.65 6.36 1.58
N HIS A 131 17.74 5.59 0.99
CA HIS A 131 17.99 4.24 0.52
C HIS A 131 18.32 4.14 -0.99
N GLY A 132 18.61 5.27 -1.63
CA GLY A 132 19.06 5.35 -3.03
C GLY A 132 17.93 5.46 -4.04
N GLY A 133 16.72 5.78 -3.58
CA GLY A 133 15.62 6.16 -4.45
C GLY A 133 15.91 7.48 -5.17
N PRO A 134 15.62 7.61 -6.48
CA PRO A 134 15.76 8.87 -7.17
C PRO A 134 14.79 9.91 -6.61
N ASP A 135 15.22 11.17 -6.60
CA ASP A 135 14.33 12.28 -6.33
C ASP A 135 13.37 12.46 -7.52
N ILE A 136 12.11 12.09 -7.30
CA ILE A 136 11.04 12.19 -8.29
C ILE A 136 10.18 13.45 -8.12
N SER A 137 10.45 14.28 -7.09
CA SER A 137 9.72 15.53 -6.86
C SER A 137 10.04 16.61 -7.90
N VAL A 138 11.18 16.47 -8.57
CA VAL A 138 11.67 17.34 -9.64
C VAL A 138 11.64 16.65 -11.02
N ALA A 139 11.22 15.39 -11.09
CA ALA A 139 11.43 14.57 -12.28
C ALA A 139 10.38 14.84 -13.37
N ASN A 140 10.86 15.40 -14.47
CA ASN A 140 10.21 15.45 -15.79
C ASN A 140 10.74 14.34 -16.72
N ASP A 141 11.14 13.19 -16.15
CA ASP A 141 11.75 12.09 -16.90
C ASP A 141 11.02 10.78 -16.55
N GLY A 142 10.93 9.83 -17.50
CA GLY A 142 9.92 8.76 -17.61
C GLY A 142 9.56 7.88 -16.40
N PHE A 143 10.16 8.05 -15.22
CA PHE A 143 9.75 7.47 -13.94
C PHE A 143 8.52 8.13 -13.32
N ALA A 144 8.29 9.43 -13.57
CA ALA A 144 7.34 10.24 -12.82
C ALA A 144 5.86 10.08 -13.21
N ILE A 145 5.54 9.58 -14.41
CA ILE A 145 4.19 9.78 -14.95
C ILE A 145 3.20 8.64 -14.64
N GLN A 146 3.65 7.45 -14.20
CA GLN A 146 2.71 6.33 -13.98
C GLN A 146 2.97 5.44 -12.76
N ALA A 147 4.20 5.31 -12.27
CA ALA A 147 4.54 4.28 -11.29
C ALA A 147 4.62 4.76 -9.83
N PHE A 148 4.99 6.03 -9.61
CA PHE A 148 5.21 6.58 -8.27
C PHE A 148 4.44 7.88 -8.09
N THR A 149 4.00 8.16 -6.87
CA THR A 149 3.40 9.46 -6.52
C THR A 149 3.85 9.88 -5.14
N VAL A 150 4.31 11.13 -5.02
CA VAL A 150 4.63 11.75 -3.72
C VAL A 150 3.49 12.66 -3.30
N PHE A 151 3.08 12.58 -2.04
CA PHE A 151 2.07 13.47 -1.47
C PHE A 151 2.38 13.80 -0.02
N GLU A 152 1.92 14.97 0.42
CA GLU A 152 2.14 15.46 1.79
C GLU A 152 1.25 14.75 2.80
N ILE A 153 1.66 14.64 4.05
CA ILE A 153 0.84 14.16 5.16
C ILE A 153 1.36 14.81 6.46
N THR A 154 0.59 14.77 7.55
CA THR A 154 1.08 15.24 8.85
C THR A 154 2.32 14.42 9.27
N PRO A 155 3.44 15.05 9.68
CA PRO A 155 4.55 14.30 10.23
C PRO A 155 4.14 13.50 11.48
N GLY A 156 4.58 12.25 11.59
CA GLY A 156 4.22 11.43 12.75
C GLY A 156 4.32 9.93 12.57
N ARG A 157 3.79 9.22 13.56
CA ARG A 157 3.64 7.75 13.55
C ARG A 157 2.23 7.36 13.16
N TYR A 158 2.13 6.37 12.29
CA TYR A 158 0.89 5.92 11.68
C TYR A 158 0.63 4.44 11.93
N ARG A 159 -0.64 4.09 12.09
CA ARG A 159 -1.16 2.72 12.07
C ARG A 159 -1.58 2.39 10.65
N TRP A 160 -1.05 1.31 10.10
CA TRP A 160 -1.48 0.74 8.83
C TRP A 160 -2.29 -0.52 9.09
N THR A 161 -3.56 -0.49 8.74
CA THR A 161 -4.50 -1.62 8.87
C THR A 161 -4.83 -2.14 7.48
N VAL A 162 -4.60 -3.43 7.22
CA VAL A 162 -4.87 -4.08 5.94
C VAL A 162 -5.96 -5.12 6.11
N TYR A 163 -7.09 -4.88 5.44
CA TYR A 163 -8.26 -5.74 5.43
C TYR A 163 -8.10 -6.87 4.41
N SER A 164 -7.43 -6.58 3.29
CA SER A 164 -7.31 -7.47 2.15
C SER A 164 -6.44 -8.72 2.34
N HIS A 165 -5.74 -8.79 3.47
CA HIS A 165 -4.94 -9.96 3.85
C HIS A 165 -5.79 -11.06 4.48
N ALA A 166 -7.01 -10.78 4.93
CA ALA A 166 -7.90 -11.81 5.42
C ALA A 166 -8.30 -12.76 4.28
N ASP A 167 -8.22 -14.08 4.49
CA ASP A 167 -8.55 -15.10 3.47
C ASP A 167 -10.03 -15.07 3.06
N ASN A 168 -10.89 -14.47 3.87
CA ASN A 168 -12.31 -14.25 3.60
C ASN A 168 -12.63 -12.85 3.05
N PHE A 169 -11.62 -12.02 2.75
CA PHE A 169 -11.83 -10.71 2.16
C PHE A 169 -12.22 -10.83 0.68
N ASP A 170 -13.41 -10.35 0.34
CA ASP A 170 -13.86 -10.29 -1.05
C ASP A 170 -13.27 -9.08 -1.76
N ARG A 171 -12.13 -9.30 -2.42
CA ARG A 171 -11.44 -8.27 -3.22
C ARG A 171 -12.18 -7.90 -4.50
N ASP A 172 -13.06 -8.77 -4.96
CA ASP A 172 -13.80 -8.63 -6.22
C ASP A 172 -15.26 -8.21 -5.97
N ALA A 173 -15.56 -7.78 -4.73
CA ALA A 173 -16.87 -7.30 -4.34
C ALA A 173 -17.33 -6.17 -5.25
N TYR A 174 -18.62 -6.19 -5.61
CA TYR A 174 -19.20 -5.15 -6.46
C TYR A 174 -19.22 -3.81 -5.73
N GLY A 175 -18.77 -2.75 -6.42
CA GLY A 175 -18.75 -1.38 -5.90
C GLY A 175 -17.39 -0.98 -5.34
N ARG A 176 -17.40 -0.21 -4.23
CA ARG A 176 -16.18 0.27 -3.57
C ARG A 176 -15.58 -0.85 -2.72
N VAL A 177 -14.26 -1.03 -2.82
CA VAL A 177 -13.48 -1.95 -1.98
C VAL A 177 -12.40 -1.16 -1.26
N THR A 178 -12.34 -1.23 0.08
CA THR A 178 -11.25 -0.65 0.87
C THR A 178 -10.29 -1.75 1.29
N PHE A 179 -9.07 -1.73 0.76
CA PHE A 179 -8.05 -2.75 1.03
C PHE A 179 -7.28 -2.47 2.31
N ALA A 180 -6.99 -1.19 2.57
CA ALA A 180 -6.21 -0.78 3.72
C ALA A 180 -6.43 0.68 4.10
N ARG A 181 -6.08 1.03 5.33
CA ARG A 181 -6.25 2.36 5.94
C ARG A 181 -5.02 2.74 6.78
N LEU A 182 -4.54 3.96 6.61
CA LEU A 182 -3.44 4.59 7.32
C LEU A 182 -3.97 5.71 8.21
N GLU A 183 -3.71 5.61 9.51
CA GLU A 183 -4.26 6.52 10.53
C GLU A 183 -3.15 7.08 11.41
N LEU A 184 -3.17 8.39 11.66
CA LEU A 184 -2.19 9.03 12.54
C LEU A 184 -2.42 8.56 13.98
N ILE A 185 -1.38 7.98 14.60
CA ILE A 185 -1.37 7.61 16.02
C ILE A 185 -0.86 8.78 16.86
N LYS A 186 0.22 9.42 16.39
CA LYS A 186 0.92 10.48 17.11
C LYS A 186 1.62 11.41 16.12
N ALA A 187 1.36 12.71 16.20
CA ALA A 187 2.10 13.73 15.47
C ALA A 187 3.50 13.94 16.07
N ASP A 188 4.47 14.26 15.20
CA ASP A 188 5.83 14.63 15.59
C ASP A 188 5.96 16.12 15.96
#